data_AF-A0ABD1E416-F1
#
_entry.id   AF-A0ABD1E416-F1
#
_cell.length_a   1.000
_cell.length_b   1.000
_cell.length_c   1.000
_cell.angle_alpha   90.00
_cell.angle_beta   90.00
_cell.angle_gamma   90.00
#
_symmetry.space_group_name_H-M   'P 1'
#
loop_
_entity.id
_entity.type
_entity.pdbx_description
1 polymer ?
#
loop_
_entity_poly.entity_id
_entity_poly.type
_entity_poly.pdbx_seq_one_letter_code
_entity_poly.pdbx_strand_id
1 'polypeptide(L)'
;MAKDRLGDFVKKTKEKNNVASVQIEAESEPLIGGGNLRQVLDRAGVIRQWIETIENNVLTLREYIRKLDDLNANKKDLNEKIESLFRNNTSISQQIQGKLKELELELQQEANSNSTEQRIKSIQFNTLKTCYIKAFQCNADELEAFRNLKKSQLDAQLRAKGVKLTEEELNNFLEDGTDIQVFTENVLNLTAMFALLRQFLLSYRF
;
A
#
# COMPACT_ATOMS: atom_id res chain seq x y z
N MET A 1 -25.74 14.56 28.50
CA MET A 1 -25.71 15.65 27.50
C MET A 1 -24.97 16.84 28.11
N ALA A 2 -23.77 17.15 27.64
CA ALA A 2 -23.07 18.35 28.08
C ALA A 2 -23.80 19.57 27.49
N LYS A 3 -24.35 20.43 28.37
CA LYS A 3 -24.99 21.68 27.93
C LYS A 3 -23.92 22.60 27.33
N ASP A 4 -24.17 23.13 26.14
CA ASP A 4 -23.36 24.17 25.53
C ASP A 4 -23.41 25.44 26.41
N ARG A 5 -22.25 25.86 26.90
CA ARG A 5 -22.08 27.04 27.78
C ARG A 5 -21.43 28.20 27.05
N LEU A 6 -21.08 28.05 25.77
CA LEU A 6 -20.40 29.09 24.99
C LEU A 6 -21.28 30.34 24.86
N GLY A 7 -22.58 30.15 24.68
CA GLY A 7 -23.56 31.24 24.63
C GLY A 7 -23.66 32.06 25.92
N ASP A 8 -23.44 31.44 27.09
CA ASP A 8 -23.47 32.12 28.38
C ASP A 8 -22.27 33.05 28.56
N PHE A 9 -21.10 32.67 28.04
CA PHE A 9 -19.92 33.53 28.04
C PHE A 9 -20.10 34.74 27.12
N VAL A 10 -20.62 34.55 25.90
CA VAL A 10 -20.86 35.66 24.96
C VAL A 10 -21.87 36.68 25.52
N LYS A 11 -22.91 36.22 26.22
CA LYS A 11 -23.88 37.11 26.89
C LYS A 11 -23.25 37.88 28.05
N LYS A 12 -22.44 37.22 28.88
CA LYS A 12 -21.71 37.87 29.98
C LYS A 12 -20.72 38.94 29.51
N THR A 13 -20.10 38.75 28.35
CA THR A 13 -19.18 39.76 27.77
C THR A 13 -19.93 40.99 27.28
N LYS A 14 -21.16 40.84 26.75
CA LYS A 14 -22.00 41.98 26.31
C LYS A 14 -22.59 42.77 27.47
N GLU A 15 -22.92 42.11 28.59
CA GLU A 15 -23.47 42.77 29.79
C GLU A 15 -22.40 43.55 30.58
N LYS A 16 -21.11 43.21 30.41
CA LYS A 16 -19.96 43.92 30.99
C LYS A 16 -19.34 44.94 30.03
N ASN A 17 -20.14 45.66 29.23
CA ASN A 17 -19.68 46.84 28.49
C ASN A 17 -19.40 48.03 29.43
N ASN A 18 -18.53 47.85 30.41
CA ASN A 18 -17.63 48.89 30.87
C ASN A 18 -16.31 48.59 30.17
N VAL A 19 -15.99 49.40 29.16
CA VAL A 19 -14.86 49.19 28.24
C VAL A 19 -13.55 49.30 29.01
N ALA A 20 -13.13 48.20 29.64
CA ALA A 20 -11.72 47.94 29.84
C ALA A 20 -11.22 47.48 28.46
N SER A 21 -10.66 48.41 27.70
CA SER A 21 -9.83 48.08 26.55
C SER A 21 -8.67 47.24 27.08
N VAL A 22 -8.84 45.92 27.06
CA VAL A 22 -7.71 45.00 27.14
C VAL A 22 -6.96 45.23 25.84
N GLN A 23 -5.97 46.13 25.89
CA GLN A 23 -4.90 46.13 24.93
C GLN A 23 -4.25 44.77 25.09
N ILE A 24 -4.64 43.84 24.23
CA ILE A 24 -3.78 42.71 23.90
C ILE A 24 -2.60 43.40 23.22
N GLU A 25 -1.58 43.75 24.01
CA GLU A 25 -0.24 43.89 23.48
C GLU A 25 0.07 42.52 22.89
N ALA A 26 -0.27 42.36 21.62
CA ALA A 26 0.35 41.40 20.76
C ALA A 26 1.79 41.89 20.59
N GLU A 27 2.58 41.76 21.64
CA GLU A 27 3.97 41.40 21.48
C GLU A 27 3.96 40.01 20.84
N SER A 28 3.67 39.99 19.54
CA SER A 28 4.20 38.96 18.68
C SER A 28 5.70 39.19 18.65
N GLU A 29 6.38 38.87 19.75
CA GLU A 29 7.77 38.46 19.64
C GLU A 29 7.77 37.41 18.53
N PRO A 30 8.56 37.59 17.46
CA PRO A 30 8.64 36.58 16.43
C PRO A 30 9.03 35.29 17.13
N LEU A 31 8.14 34.29 17.14
CA LEU A 31 8.42 32.96 17.65
C LEU A 31 9.64 32.43 16.89
N ILE A 32 10.84 32.62 17.44
CA ILE A 32 12.10 32.14 16.88
C ILE A 32 12.07 30.61 16.73
N GLY A 33 11.13 29.91 17.40
CA GLY A 33 10.87 28.47 17.27
C GLY A 33 9.81 28.02 16.25
N GLY A 34 9.12 28.94 15.54
CA GLY A 34 8.04 28.57 14.60
C GLY A 34 8.53 27.84 13.33
N GLY A 35 9.78 28.07 12.94
CA GLY A 35 10.39 27.46 11.74
C GLY A 35 10.57 25.95 11.85
N ASN A 36 11.08 25.47 12.99
CA ASN A 36 11.33 24.04 13.21
C ASN A 36 10.02 23.24 13.31
N LEU A 37 9.02 23.78 14.03
CA LEU A 37 7.74 23.09 14.16
C LEU A 37 7.01 22.97 12.82
N ARG A 38 7.01 24.03 12.01
CA ARG A 38 6.38 23.98 10.69
C ARG A 38 7.06 22.96 9.78
N GLN A 39 8.39 22.88 9.81
CA GLN A 39 9.14 21.87 9.07
C GLN A 39 8.77 20.44 9.51
N VAL A 40 8.57 20.18 10.81
CA VAL A 40 8.11 18.88 11.31
C VAL A 40 6.74 18.53 10.75
N LEU A 41 5.79 19.48 10.77
CA LEU A 41 4.44 19.27 10.24
C LEU A 41 4.43 19.07 8.72
N ASP A 42 5.26 19.81 7.99
CA ASP A 42 5.38 19.67 6.54
C ASP A 42 5.96 18.30 6.17
N ARG A 43 7.02 17.84 6.87
CA ARG A 43 7.58 16.48 6.71
C ARG A 43 6.54 15.41 7.03
N ALA A 44 5.77 15.58 8.11
CA ALA A 44 4.69 14.68 8.47
C ALA A 44 3.59 14.63 7.40
N GLY A 45 3.29 15.77 6.77
CA GLY A 45 2.35 15.88 5.65
C GLY A 45 2.77 15.06 4.44
N VAL A 46 4.05 15.12 4.06
CA VAL A 46 4.60 14.33 2.94
C VAL A 46 4.47 12.83 3.21
N ILE A 47 4.84 12.36 4.41
CA ILE A 47 4.72 10.94 4.77
C ILE A 47 3.25 10.50 4.74
N ARG A 48 2.33 11.34 5.24
CA ARG A 48 0.90 11.05 5.22
C ARG A 48 0.38 10.88 3.79
N GLN A 49 0.75 11.78 2.88
CA GLN A 49 0.35 11.69 1.47
C GLN A 49 0.86 10.39 0.81
N TRP A 50 2.08 9.97 1.14
CA TRP A 50 2.63 8.69 0.68
C TRP A 50 1.88 7.48 1.24
N ILE A 51 1.49 7.51 2.52
CA ILE A 51 0.65 6.46 3.13
C ILE A 51 -0.71 6.40 2.42
N GLU A 52 -1.38 7.55 2.23
CA GLU A 52 -2.65 7.62 1.51
C GLU A 52 -2.52 7.10 0.07
N THR A 53 -1.38 7.33 -0.58
CA THR A 53 -1.11 6.78 -1.92
C THR A 53 -1.04 5.25 -1.89
N ILE A 54 -0.36 4.65 -0.91
CA ILE A 54 -0.34 3.19 -0.73
C ILE A 54 -1.76 2.66 -0.51
N GLU A 55 -2.55 3.30 0.35
CA GLU A 55 -3.92 2.91 0.65
C GLU A 55 -4.82 2.95 -0.60
N ASN A 56 -4.72 4.01 -1.41
CA ASN A 56 -5.45 4.12 -2.67
C ASN A 56 -5.00 3.07 -3.70
N ASN A 57 -3.71 2.79 -3.77
CA ASN A 57 -3.18 1.72 -4.62
C ASN A 57 -3.71 0.36 -4.19
N VAL A 58 -3.84 0.09 -2.89
CA VAL A 58 -4.44 -1.14 -2.34
C VAL A 58 -5.91 -1.29 -2.74
N LEU A 59 -6.69 -0.21 -2.70
CA LEU A 59 -8.08 -0.25 -3.19
C LEU A 59 -8.14 -0.59 -4.69
N THR A 60 -7.26 0.02 -5.48
CA THR A 60 -7.16 -0.23 -6.92
C THR A 60 -6.72 -1.66 -7.23
N LEU A 61 -5.74 -2.18 -6.47
CA LEU A 61 -5.28 -3.57 -6.55
C LEU A 61 -6.45 -4.54 -6.35
N ARG A 62 -7.25 -4.32 -5.31
CA ARG A 62 -8.41 -5.17 -5.02
C ARG A 62 -9.42 -5.19 -6.17
N GLU A 63 -9.66 -4.06 -6.81
CA GLU A 63 -10.54 -3.99 -7.98
C GLU A 63 -9.97 -4.75 -9.18
N TYR A 64 -8.67 -4.61 -9.46
CA TYR A 64 -8.04 -5.32 -10.57
C TYR A 64 -7.94 -6.83 -10.32
N ILE A 65 -7.64 -7.24 -9.09
CA ILE A 65 -7.61 -8.65 -8.68
C ILE A 65 -8.99 -9.28 -8.88
N ARG A 66 -10.07 -8.61 -8.46
CA ARG A 66 -11.45 -9.09 -8.70
C ARG A 66 -11.80 -9.22 -10.19
N LYS A 67 -11.27 -8.33 -11.03
CA LYS A 67 -11.51 -8.36 -12.48
C LYS A 67 -10.74 -9.48 -13.19
N LEU A 68 -9.74 -10.11 -12.57
CA LEU A 68 -8.98 -11.19 -13.22
C LEU A 68 -9.79 -12.48 -13.45
N ASP A 69 -10.86 -12.68 -12.71
CA ASP A 69 -11.76 -13.83 -12.88
C ASP A 69 -12.73 -13.65 -14.06
N ASP A 70 -12.89 -12.42 -14.57
CA ASP A 70 -13.68 -12.16 -15.76
C ASP A 70 -13.00 -12.76 -17.00
N LEU A 71 -13.72 -13.62 -17.72
CA LEU A 71 -13.27 -14.27 -18.95
C LEU A 71 -13.08 -13.28 -20.09
N ASN A 72 -13.79 -12.15 -20.07
CA ASN A 72 -13.72 -11.11 -21.11
C ASN A 72 -12.63 -10.06 -20.82
N ALA A 73 -12.01 -10.10 -19.64
CA ALA A 73 -10.99 -9.12 -19.28
C ALA A 73 -9.65 -9.40 -19.97
N ASN A 74 -8.93 -8.33 -20.32
CA ASN A 74 -7.56 -8.44 -20.80
C ASN A 74 -6.62 -8.77 -19.62
N LYS A 75 -6.46 -10.06 -19.35
CA LYS A 75 -5.66 -10.57 -18.22
C LYS A 75 -4.20 -10.11 -18.24
N LYS A 76 -3.62 -9.90 -19.43
CA LYS A 76 -2.24 -9.42 -19.56
C LYS A 76 -2.11 -7.98 -19.04
N ASP A 77 -2.94 -7.08 -19.55
CA ASP A 77 -2.98 -5.67 -19.12
C ASP A 77 -3.27 -5.54 -17.61
N LEU A 78 -4.21 -6.33 -17.08
CA LEU A 78 -4.51 -6.33 -15.64
C LEU A 78 -3.32 -6.78 -14.78
N ASN A 79 -2.59 -7.84 -15.19
CA ASN A 79 -1.40 -8.28 -14.45
C ASN A 79 -0.30 -7.22 -14.46
N GLU A 80 -0.05 -6.59 -15.62
CA GLU A 80 0.95 -5.52 -15.74
C GLU A 80 0.61 -4.33 -14.82
N LYS A 81 -0.66 -3.94 -14.75
CA LYS A 81 -1.15 -2.89 -13.84
C LYS A 81 -1.00 -3.27 -12.36
N ILE A 82 -1.34 -4.50 -12.00
CA ILE A 82 -1.20 -5.01 -10.62
C ILE A 82 0.28 -5.02 -10.21
N GLU A 83 1.17 -5.55 -11.05
CA GLU A 83 2.61 -5.56 -10.79
C GLU A 83 3.19 -4.14 -10.68
N SER A 84 2.75 -3.22 -11.54
CA SER A 84 3.14 -1.82 -11.48
C SER A 84 2.77 -1.17 -10.15
N LEU A 85 1.54 -1.41 -9.66
CA LEU A 85 1.08 -0.90 -8.36
C LEU A 85 1.90 -1.47 -7.19
N PHE A 86 2.22 -2.76 -7.19
CA PHE A 86 3.08 -3.34 -6.15
C PHE A 86 4.50 -2.75 -6.17
N ARG A 87 5.09 -2.56 -7.36
CA ARG A 87 6.40 -1.89 -7.51
C ARG A 87 6.36 -0.45 -7.01
N ASN A 88 5.30 0.28 -7.32
CA ASN A 88 5.07 1.64 -6.83
C ASN A 88 4.97 1.66 -5.30
N ASN A 89 4.13 0.81 -4.70
CA ASN A 89 4.00 0.69 -3.24
C ASN A 89 5.32 0.33 -2.55
N THR A 90 6.15 -0.50 -3.18
CA THR A 90 7.49 -0.84 -2.68
C THR A 90 8.41 0.38 -2.67
N SER A 91 8.41 1.16 -3.76
CA SER A 91 9.22 2.38 -3.85
C SER A 91 8.78 3.43 -2.82
N ILE A 92 7.48 3.66 -2.67
CA ILE A 92 6.94 4.58 -1.65
C ILE A 92 7.30 4.09 -0.24
N SER A 93 7.19 2.78 0.03
CA SER A 93 7.53 2.20 1.34
C SER A 93 8.99 2.46 1.72
N GLN A 94 9.92 2.35 0.78
CA GLN A 94 11.34 2.67 1.01
C GLN A 94 11.54 4.15 1.37
N GLN A 95 10.81 5.06 0.71
CA GLN A 95 10.85 6.49 1.02
C GLN A 95 10.30 6.78 2.42
N ILE A 96 9.16 6.18 2.78
CA ILE A 96 8.57 6.31 4.12
C ILE A 96 9.52 5.79 5.20
N GLN A 97 10.12 4.61 5.00
CA GLN A 97 11.08 4.02 5.95
C GLN A 97 12.30 4.94 6.15
N GLY A 98 12.84 5.51 5.08
CA GLY A 98 13.93 6.47 5.16
C GLY A 98 13.56 7.69 6.03
N LYS A 99 12.39 8.28 5.77
CA LYS A 99 11.93 9.47 6.52
C LYS A 99 11.54 9.18 7.96
N LEU A 100 10.93 8.04 8.26
CA LEU A 100 10.65 7.62 9.63
C LEU A 100 11.96 7.38 10.40
N LYS A 101 12.98 6.81 9.77
CA LYS A 101 14.29 6.59 10.41
C LYS A 101 15.01 7.91 10.74
N GLU A 102 14.93 8.91 9.86
CA GLU A 102 15.43 10.26 10.14
C GLU A 102 14.75 10.84 11.39
N LEU A 103 13.41 10.79 11.45
CA LEU A 103 12.63 11.29 12.59
C LEU A 103 12.92 10.54 13.89
N GLU A 104 13.11 9.21 13.82
CA GLU A 104 13.48 8.38 14.97
C GLU A 104 14.84 8.78 15.54
N LEU A 105 15.82 9.06 14.68
CA LEU A 105 17.16 9.49 15.07
C LEU A 105 17.14 10.89 15.71
N GLU A 106 16.37 11.83 15.15
CA GLU A 106 16.16 13.16 15.75
C GLU A 106 15.55 13.06 17.16
N LEU A 107 14.55 12.20 17.34
CA LEU A 107 13.92 11.97 18.65
C LEU A 107 14.88 11.36 19.68
N GLN A 108 15.81 10.51 19.24
CA GLN A 108 16.84 9.93 20.11
C GLN A 108 17.88 10.97 20.54
N GLN A 109 18.28 11.87 19.65
CA GLN A 109 19.21 12.95 19.96
C GLN A 109 18.62 13.98 20.92
N GLU A 110 17.32 14.26 20.80
CA GLU A 110 16.61 15.23 21.64
C GLU A 110 16.08 14.64 22.96
N ALA A 111 16.39 13.38 23.30
CA ALA A 111 15.75 12.63 24.39
C ALA A 111 15.71 13.31 25.77
N ASN A 112 16.66 14.21 26.07
CA ASN A 112 16.73 14.94 27.35
C ASN A 112 16.03 16.31 27.35
N SER A 113 15.58 16.78 26.19
CA SER A 113 14.69 17.92 26.12
C SER A 113 13.30 17.44 26.57
N ASN A 114 12.52 18.28 27.24
CA ASN A 114 11.10 17.99 27.52
C ASN A 114 10.23 19.05 26.85
N SER A 115 10.67 19.47 25.66
CA SER A 115 10.09 20.59 24.92
C SER A 115 8.76 20.20 24.27
N THR A 116 7.90 21.20 24.07
CA THR A 116 6.67 21.06 23.29
C THR A 116 6.94 20.55 21.88
N GLU A 117 8.02 21.01 21.25
CA GLU A 117 8.43 20.58 19.91
C GLU A 117 8.72 19.07 19.86
N GLN A 118 9.51 18.55 20.78
CA GLN A 118 9.81 17.13 20.85
C GLN A 118 8.57 16.28 21.13
N ARG A 119 7.65 16.76 21.97
CA ARG A 119 6.36 16.09 22.18
C ARG A 119 5.56 16.02 20.89
N ILE A 120 5.53 17.10 20.10
CA ILE A 120 4.85 17.10 18.81
C ILE A 120 5.54 16.14 17.83
N LYS A 121 6.87 16.18 17.70
CA LYS A 121 7.65 15.23 16.88
C LYS A 121 7.34 13.78 17.27
N SER A 122 7.32 13.46 18.55
CA SER A 122 7.05 12.12 19.08
C SER A 122 5.64 11.64 18.73
N ILE A 123 4.63 12.50 18.91
CA ILE A 123 3.25 12.20 18.54
C ILE A 123 3.12 11.96 17.03
N GLN A 124 3.72 12.82 16.20
CA GLN A 124 3.69 12.67 14.74
C GLN A 124 4.37 11.38 14.31
N PHE A 125 5.58 11.09 14.81
CA PHE A 125 6.32 9.88 14.49
C PHE A 125 5.52 8.61 14.84
N ASN A 126 5.00 8.51 16.06
CA ASN A 126 4.23 7.35 16.50
C ASN A 126 2.96 7.16 15.66
N THR A 127 2.24 8.25 15.39
CA THR A 127 1.03 8.22 14.55
C THR A 127 1.34 7.74 13.14
N LEU A 128 2.34 8.33 12.49
CA LEU A 128 2.74 7.97 11.12
C LEU A 128 3.26 6.54 11.03
N LYS A 129 4.07 6.09 12.01
CA LYS A 129 4.57 4.72 12.09
C LYS A 129 3.42 3.72 12.19
N THR A 130 2.43 3.97 13.06
CA THR A 130 1.25 3.11 13.17
C THR A 130 0.42 3.08 11.89
N CYS A 131 0.16 4.24 11.27
CA CYS A 131 -0.57 4.31 10.00
C CYS A 131 0.17 3.56 8.88
N TYR A 132 1.48 3.78 8.76
CA TYR A 132 2.30 3.10 7.77
C TYR A 132 2.29 1.58 7.94
N ILE A 133 2.45 1.07 9.16
CA ILE A 133 2.41 -0.38 9.42
C ILE A 133 1.07 -0.98 8.96
N LYS A 134 -0.05 -0.31 9.24
CA LYS A 134 -1.37 -0.76 8.79
C LYS A 134 -1.47 -0.79 7.25
N ALA A 135 -1.10 0.31 6.58
CA ALA A 135 -1.13 0.38 5.13
C ALA A 135 -0.22 -0.67 4.48
N PHE A 136 0.97 -0.89 5.05
CA PHE A 136 1.92 -1.91 4.60
C PHE A 136 1.36 -3.33 4.77
N GLN A 137 0.73 -3.63 5.92
CA GLN A 137 0.07 -4.91 6.15
C GLN A 137 -1.06 -5.16 5.14
N CYS A 138 -1.94 -4.18 4.92
CA CYS A 138 -3.00 -4.31 3.92
C CYS A 138 -2.44 -4.57 2.50
N ASN A 139 -1.34 -3.91 2.13
CA ASN A 139 -0.67 -4.19 0.85
C ASN A 139 -0.06 -5.61 0.79
N ALA A 140 0.52 -6.09 1.89
CA ALA A 140 1.06 -7.45 1.98
C ALA A 140 -0.05 -8.51 1.85
N ASP A 141 -1.19 -8.30 2.51
CA ASP A 141 -2.36 -9.19 2.44
C ASP A 141 -2.90 -9.28 1.00
N GLU A 142 -2.99 -8.15 0.27
CA GLU A 142 -3.40 -8.17 -1.15
C GLU A 142 -2.37 -8.85 -2.06
N LEU A 143 -1.07 -8.75 -1.74
CA LEU A 143 -0.02 -9.47 -2.48
C LEU A 143 -0.15 -10.98 -2.29
N GLU A 144 -0.42 -11.42 -1.05
CA GLU A 144 -0.66 -12.83 -0.74
C GLU A 144 -1.92 -13.34 -1.44
N ALA A 145 -3.02 -12.58 -1.38
CA ALA A 145 -4.25 -12.91 -2.10
C ALA A 145 -4.02 -13.04 -3.61
N PHE A 146 -3.25 -12.14 -4.21
CA PHE A 146 -2.88 -12.21 -5.62
C PHE A 146 -2.03 -13.45 -5.95
N ARG A 147 -1.04 -13.79 -5.10
CA ARG A 147 -0.23 -15.01 -5.27
C ARG A 147 -1.08 -16.27 -5.19
N ASN A 148 -2.00 -16.34 -4.22
CA ASN A 148 -2.91 -17.46 -4.05
C ASN A 148 -3.85 -17.61 -5.26
N LEU A 149 -4.36 -16.49 -5.79
CA LEU A 149 -5.14 -16.49 -7.03
C LEU A 149 -4.33 -17.05 -8.21
N LYS A 150 -3.08 -16.61 -8.38
CA LYS A 150 -2.20 -17.10 -9.45
C LYS A 150 -1.88 -18.59 -9.31
N LYS A 151 -1.62 -19.06 -8.09
CA LYS A 151 -1.43 -20.48 -7.80
C LYS A 151 -2.66 -21.30 -8.20
N SER A 152 -3.85 -20.85 -7.82
CA SER A 152 -5.12 -21.51 -8.19
C SER A 152 -5.35 -21.52 -9.71
N GLN A 153 -5.07 -20.40 -10.38
CA GLN A 153 -5.16 -20.31 -11.85
C GLN A 153 -4.19 -21.28 -12.54
N LEU A 154 -2.97 -21.42 -12.01
CA LEU A 154 -1.96 -22.34 -12.54
C LEU A 154 -2.37 -23.80 -12.36
N ASP A 155 -2.83 -24.17 -11.16
CA ASP A 155 -3.33 -25.52 -10.87
C ASP A 155 -4.52 -25.89 -11.79
N ALA A 156 -5.49 -24.99 -11.96
CA ALA A 156 -6.60 -25.20 -12.89
C ALA A 156 -6.14 -25.42 -14.34
N GLN A 157 -5.12 -24.66 -14.80
CA GLN A 157 -4.55 -24.84 -16.13
C GLN A 157 -3.80 -26.18 -16.28
N LEU A 158 -3.08 -26.61 -15.26
CA LEU A 158 -2.37 -27.90 -15.25
C LEU A 158 -3.36 -29.07 -15.29
N ARG A 159 -4.42 -29.02 -14.47
CA ARG A 159 -5.51 -30.01 -14.48
C ARG A 159 -6.20 -30.08 -15.83
N ALA A 160 -6.47 -28.94 -16.46
CA ALA A 160 -7.07 -28.88 -17.80
C ALA A 160 -6.17 -29.51 -18.88
N LYS A 161 -4.84 -29.46 -18.69
CA LYS A 161 -3.84 -30.14 -19.54
C LYS A 161 -3.66 -31.62 -19.19
N GLY A 162 -4.35 -32.16 -18.19
CA GLY A 162 -4.24 -33.54 -17.75
C GLY A 162 -3.07 -33.82 -16.81
N VAL A 163 -2.35 -32.79 -16.37
CA VAL A 163 -1.28 -32.92 -15.36
C VAL A 163 -1.93 -32.83 -13.98
N LYS A 164 -1.84 -33.90 -13.19
CA LYS A 164 -2.27 -33.92 -11.79
C LYS A 164 -1.04 -33.77 -10.91
N LEU A 165 -0.95 -32.62 -10.25
CA LEU A 165 0.03 -32.34 -9.20
C LEU A 165 -0.73 -32.21 -7.88
N THR A 166 -0.15 -32.74 -6.80
CA THR A 166 -0.61 -32.46 -5.45
C THR A 166 -0.25 -31.02 -5.07
N GLU A 167 -0.95 -30.46 -4.08
CA GLU A 167 -0.68 -29.08 -3.65
C GLU A 167 0.74 -28.93 -3.08
N GLU A 168 1.25 -29.95 -2.40
CA GLU A 168 2.63 -30.01 -1.88
C GLU A 168 3.65 -30.04 -3.02
N GLU A 169 3.44 -30.86 -4.04
CA GLU A 169 4.31 -30.87 -5.22
C GLU A 169 4.29 -29.52 -5.93
N LEU A 170 3.11 -28.90 -6.11
CA LEU A 170 3.00 -27.57 -6.73
C LEU A 170 3.74 -26.49 -5.94
N ASN A 171 3.66 -26.53 -4.60
CA ASN A 171 4.43 -25.61 -3.74
C ASN A 171 5.93 -25.83 -3.90
N ASN A 172 6.39 -27.08 -3.84
CA ASN A 172 7.81 -27.41 -4.02
C ASN A 172 8.32 -26.94 -5.39
N PHE A 173 7.53 -27.14 -6.46
CA PHE A 173 7.88 -26.64 -7.80
C PHE A 173 7.95 -25.11 -7.89
N LEU A 174 7.13 -24.37 -7.12
CA LEU A 174 7.15 -22.91 -7.08
C LEU A 174 8.28 -22.36 -6.19
N GLU A 175 8.69 -23.10 -5.15
CA GLU A 175 9.73 -22.70 -4.20
C GLU A 175 11.14 -23.06 -4.70
N ASP A 176 11.33 -24.23 -5.30
CA ASP A 176 12.63 -24.72 -5.75
C ASP A 176 13.10 -24.04 -7.04
N GLY A 177 12.20 -23.35 -7.76
CA GLY A 177 12.51 -22.65 -9.01
C GLY A 177 13.03 -23.57 -10.13
N THR A 178 12.93 -24.89 -9.96
CA THR A 178 13.47 -25.91 -10.84
C THR A 178 12.49 -26.28 -11.95
N ASP A 179 12.95 -25.96 -13.15
CA ASP A 179 12.52 -26.38 -14.48
C ASP A 179 11.11 -26.00 -14.99
N ILE A 180 11.09 -24.86 -15.69
CA ILE A 180 10.07 -24.45 -16.68
C ILE A 180 9.82 -25.54 -17.75
N GLN A 181 10.71 -26.54 -17.90
CA GLN A 181 10.63 -27.62 -18.87
C GLN A 181 9.37 -28.48 -18.74
N VAL A 182 8.87 -28.72 -17.52
CA VAL A 182 7.60 -29.46 -17.33
C VAL A 182 6.40 -28.71 -17.93
N PHE A 183 6.47 -27.37 -17.98
CA PHE A 183 5.42 -26.54 -18.58
C PHE A 183 5.51 -26.46 -20.12
N THR A 184 6.69 -26.66 -20.70
CA THR A 184 6.95 -26.53 -22.15
C THR A 184 6.97 -27.86 -22.90
N GLU A 185 7.43 -28.97 -22.30
CA GLU A 185 7.54 -30.27 -22.98
C GLU A 185 6.17 -30.79 -23.44
N ASN A 186 5.13 -30.66 -22.63
CA ASN A 186 3.78 -31.06 -23.03
C ASN A 186 3.16 -30.12 -24.08
N VAL A 187 3.52 -28.83 -24.09
CA VAL A 187 3.02 -27.87 -25.09
C VAL A 187 3.66 -28.12 -26.45
N LEU A 188 4.97 -28.40 -26.49
CA LEU A 188 5.67 -28.76 -27.72
C LEU A 188 5.22 -30.12 -28.26
N ASN A 189 5.06 -31.13 -27.40
CA ASN A 189 4.58 -32.45 -27.82
C ASN A 189 3.13 -32.41 -28.33
N LEU A 190 2.22 -31.70 -27.66
CA LEU A 190 0.85 -31.55 -28.16
C LEU A 190 0.83 -30.81 -29.51
N THR A 191 1.61 -29.74 -29.67
CA THR A 191 1.69 -28.99 -30.93
C THR A 191 2.27 -29.83 -32.07
N ALA A 192 3.33 -30.60 -31.79
CA ALA A 192 3.93 -31.53 -32.75
C ALA A 192 2.97 -32.68 -33.10
N MET A 193 2.24 -33.22 -32.13
CA MET A 193 1.24 -34.26 -32.34
C MET A 193 0.06 -33.74 -33.18
N PHE A 194 -0.43 -32.53 -32.92
CA PHE A 194 -1.48 -31.90 -33.73
C PHE A 194 -0.99 -31.57 -35.15
N ALA A 195 0.28 -31.16 -35.32
CA ALA A 195 0.88 -30.95 -36.64
C ALA A 195 1.01 -32.27 -37.43
N LEU A 196 1.44 -33.35 -36.78
CA LEU A 196 1.53 -34.68 -37.38
C LEU A 196 0.15 -35.26 -37.71
N LEU A 197 -0.84 -35.12 -36.82
CA LEU A 197 -2.23 -35.50 -37.09
C LEU A 197 -2.81 -34.72 -38.27
N ARG A 198 -2.52 -33.41 -38.37
CA ARG A 198 -2.94 -32.59 -39.51
C ARG A 198 -2.28 -33.06 -40.81
N GLN A 199 -0.99 -33.40 -40.78
CA GLN A 199 -0.26 -33.90 -41.94
C GLN A 199 -0.74 -35.30 -42.37
N PHE A 200 -1.03 -36.17 -41.40
CA PHE A 200 -1.61 -37.49 -41.62
C PHE A 200 -3.02 -37.39 -42.22
N LEU A 201 -3.89 -36.53 -41.68
CA LEU A 201 -5.24 -36.31 -42.22
C LEU A 201 -5.22 -35.70 -43.64
N LEU A 202 -4.21 -34.89 -43.98
CA LEU A 202 -4.02 -34.37 -45.33
C LEU A 202 -3.53 -35.44 -46.31
N SER A 203 -2.74 -36.42 -45.85
CA SER A 203 -2.27 -37.54 -46.70
C SER A 203 -3.33 -38.62 -46.96
N TYR A 204 -4.43 -38.65 -46.20
CA TYR A 204 -5.55 -39.60 -46.40
C TYR A 204 -6.79 -38.96 -47.03
N ARG A 205 -6.67 -37.70 -47.50
CA ARG A 205 -7.72 -37.03 -48.26
C ARG A 205 -7.55 -37.39 -49.75
N PHE A 206 -8.16 -38.50 -50.17
CA PHE A 206 -8.45 -38.77 -51.58
C PHE A 206 -9.49 -37.78 -52.10
#